data_AF-A0A381NYT9-F1
#
_entry.id   AF-A0A381NYT9-F1
#
_cell.length_a   1.000
_cell.length_b   1.000
_cell.length_c   1.000
_cell.angle_alpha   90.00
_cell.angle_beta   90.00
_cell.angle_gamma   90.00
#
_symmetry.space_group_name_H-M   'P 1'
#
loop_
_entity.id
_entity.type
_entity.pdbx_description
1 polymer ?
#
loop_
_entity_poly.entity_id
_entity_poly.type
_entity_poly.pdbx_seq_one_letter_code
_entity_poly.pdbx_strand_id
1 'polypeptide(L)'
;MQRLQNRRLVHRHVVQWVRCQTQAQLAQLILPLLKIEEGKIYRQGRNSKTVSPPKHAAIKDYRAATGFECLVGYWYLEKQTDRFEELMNRSEILEYLESVLPESKNSFTTAA
;
A
#
# COMPACT_ATOMS: atom_id res chain seq x y z
N MET A 1 24.88 -10.95 -7.73
CA MET A 1 23.70 -11.46 -6.99
C MET A 1 23.89 -11.24 -5.49
N GLN A 2 23.82 -9.99 -5.01
CA GLN A 2 24.11 -9.65 -3.62
C GLN A 2 23.05 -8.69 -3.11
N ARG A 3 21.92 -9.18 -2.56
CA ARG A 3 20.96 -8.35 -1.80
C ARG A 3 19.89 -9.13 -1.03
N LEU A 4 20.27 -10.19 -0.32
CA LEU A 4 19.43 -10.77 0.74
C LEU A 4 20.12 -10.65 2.10
N GLN A 5 20.49 -9.43 2.52
CA GLN A 5 21.21 -9.29 3.79
C GLN A 5 20.75 -8.07 4.61
N ASN A 6 19.47 -8.06 4.98
CA ASN A 6 19.00 -7.61 6.30
C ASN A 6 17.50 -7.94 6.49
N ARG A 7 17.18 -9.08 7.11
CA ARG A 7 15.80 -9.49 7.41
C ARG A 7 15.01 -8.40 8.14
N ARG A 8 15.66 -7.63 9.02
CA ARG A 8 15.02 -6.53 9.77
C ARG A 8 14.67 -5.35 8.87
N LEU A 9 15.48 -5.04 7.85
CA LEU A 9 15.13 -4.00 6.88
C LEU A 9 13.95 -4.44 6.00
N VAL A 10 13.99 -5.66 5.44
CA VAL A 10 12.88 -6.19 4.64
C VAL A 10 11.58 -6.21 5.44
N HIS A 11 11.61 -6.70 6.68
CA HIS A 11 10.44 -6.69 7.54
C HIS A 11 9.93 -5.27 7.79
N ARG A 12 10.81 -4.30 8.09
CA ARG A 12 10.41 -2.90 8.28
C ARG A 12 9.78 -2.29 7.02
N HIS A 13 10.33 -2.58 5.84
CA HIS A 13 9.78 -2.09 4.57
C HIS A 13 8.40 -2.70 4.31
N VAL A 14 8.28 -4.02 4.42
CA VAL A 14 7.00 -4.72 4.23
C VAL A 14 5.96 -4.19 5.21
N VAL A 15 6.29 -4.12 6.51
CA VAL A 15 5.39 -3.57 7.54
C VAL A 15 4.94 -2.17 7.17
N GLN A 16 5.83 -1.33 6.63
CA GLN A 16 5.53 0.04 6.24
C GLN A 16 4.62 0.13 5.01
N TRP A 17 4.80 -0.73 4.02
CA TRP A 17 3.95 -0.78 2.83
C TRP A 17 2.56 -1.35 3.13
N VAL A 18 2.47 -2.37 3.98
CA VAL A 18 1.18 -3.00 4.33
C VAL A 18 0.40 -2.26 5.43
N ARG A 19 0.84 -1.06 5.85
CA ARG A 19 0.09 -0.25 6.82
C ARG A 19 -1.20 0.26 6.20
N CYS A 20 -2.23 0.36 7.05
CA CYS A 20 -3.51 0.98 6.71
C CYS A 20 -3.34 2.37 6.07
N GLN A 21 -2.52 3.25 6.65
CA GLN A 21 -2.31 4.60 6.11
C GLN A 21 -1.66 4.56 4.73
N THR A 22 -0.67 3.68 4.54
CA THR A 22 0.04 3.55 3.28
C THR A 22 -0.88 3.06 2.18
N GLN A 23 -1.67 2.01 2.47
CA GLN A 23 -2.65 1.50 1.52
C GLN A 23 -3.78 2.49 1.24
N ALA A 24 -4.22 3.27 2.24
CA ALA A 24 -5.21 4.33 2.04
C ALA A 24 -4.70 5.42 1.10
N GLN A 25 -3.42 5.78 1.19
CA GLN A 25 -2.81 6.75 0.28
C GLN A 25 -2.59 6.17 -1.12
N LEU A 26 -2.16 4.91 -1.23
CA LEU A 26 -2.11 4.20 -2.52
C LEU A 26 -3.48 4.21 -3.20
N ALA A 27 -4.55 3.93 -2.46
CA ALA A 27 -5.92 4.00 -2.97
C ALA A 27 -6.24 5.38 -3.55
N GLN A 28 -5.86 6.46 -2.87
CA GLN A 28 -6.09 7.82 -3.35
C GLN A 28 -5.32 8.13 -4.64
N LEU A 29 -4.08 7.66 -4.75
CA LEU A 29 -3.24 7.88 -5.93
C LEU A 29 -3.77 7.13 -7.15
N ILE A 30 -4.25 5.89 -6.99
CA ILE A 30 -4.73 5.08 -8.12
C ILE A 30 -6.19 5.37 -8.50
N LEU A 31 -7.00 5.92 -7.59
CA LEU A 31 -8.44 6.14 -7.79
C LEU A 31 -8.79 6.86 -9.12
N PRO A 32 -8.10 7.94 -9.51
CA PRO A 32 -8.34 8.62 -10.79
C PRO A 32 -8.01 7.77 -12.03
N LEU A 33 -7.23 6.70 -11.85
CA LEU A 33 -6.73 5.83 -12.92
C LEU A 33 -7.59 4.57 -13.11
N LEU A 34 -8.54 4.35 -12.19
CA LEU A 34 -9.38 3.15 -12.20
C LEU A 34 -10.42 3.23 -13.31
N LYS A 35 -10.63 2.09 -13.96
CA LYS A 35 -11.79 1.85 -14.81
C LYS A 35 -13.07 1.87 -13.96
N ILE A 36 -14.21 2.06 -14.62
CA ILE A 36 -15.52 2.12 -13.96
C ILE A 36 -15.78 0.89 -13.07
N GLU A 37 -15.46 -0.31 -13.58
CA GLU A 37 -15.67 -1.57 -12.85
C GLU A 37 -14.72 -1.70 -11.65
N GLU A 38 -13.44 -1.38 -11.82
CA GLU A 38 -12.46 -1.32 -10.72
C GLU A 38 -12.96 -0.36 -9.63
N GLY A 39 -13.43 0.84 -10.01
CA GLY A 39 -14.01 1.81 -9.07
C GLY A 39 -15.24 1.28 -8.31
N LYS A 40 -16.05 0.40 -8.89
CA LYS A 40 -17.17 -0.25 -8.17
C LYS A 40 -16.64 -1.22 -7.11
N ILE A 41 -15.65 -2.04 -7.44
CA ILE A 41 -15.01 -2.98 -6.51
C ILE A 41 -14.42 -2.22 -5.31
N TYR A 42 -13.67 -1.15 -5.58
CA TYR A 42 -13.14 -0.29 -4.52
C TYR A 42 -14.24 0.24 -3.59
N ARG A 43 -15.33 0.77 -4.16
CA ARG A 43 -16.45 1.32 -3.38
C ARG A 43 -17.12 0.23 -2.54
N GLN A 44 -17.26 -0.98 -3.05
CA GLN A 44 -17.81 -2.11 -2.31
C GLN A 44 -16.95 -2.46 -1.11
N GLY A 45 -15.62 -2.58 -1.28
CA GLY A 45 -14.69 -2.81 -0.18
C GLY A 45 -14.72 -1.69 0.86
N ARG A 46 -14.63 -0.43 0.41
CA ARG A 46 -14.68 0.75 1.28
C ARG A 46 -15.99 0.89 2.07
N ASN A 47 -17.09 0.38 1.53
CA ASN A 47 -18.41 0.42 2.16
C ASN A 47 -18.79 -0.85 2.91
N SER A 48 -17.91 -1.86 2.94
CA SER A 48 -18.07 -3.04 3.79
C SER A 48 -18.31 -2.64 5.24
N LYS A 49 -19.29 -3.30 5.89
CA LYS A 49 -19.62 -3.03 7.29
C LYS A 49 -18.43 -3.41 8.18
N THR A 50 -17.92 -2.45 8.94
CA THR A 50 -16.81 -2.68 9.88
C THR A 50 -17.36 -3.35 11.14
N VAL A 51 -17.03 -4.63 11.36
CA VAL A 51 -17.47 -5.40 12.55
C VAL A 51 -16.70 -5.00 13.82
N SER A 52 -15.47 -4.49 13.67
CA SER A 52 -14.69 -3.94 14.78
C SER A 52 -13.78 -2.81 14.27
N PRO A 53 -14.06 -1.53 14.61
CA PRO A 53 -13.22 -0.42 14.15
C PRO A 53 -11.84 -0.47 14.84
N PRO A 54 -10.75 -0.14 14.12
CA PRO A 54 -9.42 -0.09 14.71
C PRO A 54 -9.33 0.96 15.82
N LYS A 55 -8.61 0.65 16.92
CA LYS A 55 -8.42 1.59 18.04
C LYS A 55 -7.55 2.80 17.71
N HIS A 56 -6.70 2.72 16.68
CA HIS A 56 -5.64 3.71 16.40
C HIS A 56 -5.55 4.17 14.93
N ALA A 57 -6.44 3.71 14.04
CA ALA A 57 -6.48 4.17 12.65
C ALA A 57 -7.72 5.04 12.45
N ALA A 58 -7.59 6.12 11.67
CA ALA A 58 -8.76 6.88 11.26
C ALA A 58 -9.70 5.95 10.49
N ILE A 59 -10.99 5.94 10.87
CA ILE A 59 -12.01 5.07 10.23
C ILE A 59 -12.01 5.26 8.70
N LYS A 60 -11.71 6.48 8.23
CA LYS A 60 -11.58 6.81 6.81
C LYS A 60 -10.44 6.03 6.14
N ASP A 61 -9.25 6.02 6.74
CA ASP A 61 -8.07 5.32 6.21
C ASP A 61 -8.28 3.81 6.21
N TYR A 62 -8.88 3.29 7.28
CA TYR A 62 -9.21 1.86 7.36
C TYR A 62 -10.12 1.43 6.21
N ARG A 63 -11.20 2.19 5.98
CA ARG A 63 -12.13 1.91 4.88
C ARG A 63 -11.47 2.06 3.51
N ALA A 64 -10.62 3.07 3.33
CA ALA A 64 -9.89 3.25 2.08
C ALA A 64 -8.91 2.07 1.83
N ALA A 65 -8.17 1.64 2.85
CA ALA A 65 -7.28 0.48 2.79
C ALA A 65 -8.04 -0.80 2.45
N THR A 66 -9.17 -1.08 3.12
CA THR A 66 -10.03 -2.23 2.77
C THR A 66 -10.51 -2.16 1.32
N GLY A 67 -10.85 -0.96 0.83
CA GLY A 67 -11.19 -0.77 -0.59
C GLY A 67 -10.04 -1.13 -1.53
N PHE A 68 -8.80 -0.76 -1.17
CA PHE A 68 -7.59 -1.12 -1.92
C PHE A 68 -7.33 -2.63 -1.89
N GLU A 69 -7.43 -3.28 -0.73
CA GLU A 69 -7.29 -4.74 -0.62
C GLU A 69 -8.30 -5.48 -1.49
N CYS A 70 -9.55 -5.00 -1.56
CA CYS A 70 -10.55 -5.57 -2.46
C CYS A 70 -10.19 -5.43 -3.94
N LEU A 71 -9.58 -4.30 -4.36
CA LEU A 71 -9.09 -4.13 -5.73
C LEU A 71 -7.97 -5.13 -6.05
N VAL A 72 -7.00 -5.26 -5.15
CA VAL A 72 -5.90 -6.23 -5.31
C VAL A 72 -6.44 -7.65 -5.42
N GLY A 73 -7.40 -8.02 -4.57
CA GLY A 73 -8.08 -9.31 -4.64
C GLY A 73 -8.82 -9.52 -5.96
N TYR A 74 -9.52 -8.49 -6.46
CA TYR A 74 -10.21 -8.55 -7.76
C TYR A 74 -9.23 -8.79 -8.92
N TRP A 75 -8.16 -8.00 -9.03
CA TRP A 75 -7.17 -8.21 -10.09
C TRP A 75 -6.53 -9.60 -10.01
N TYR A 76 -6.26 -10.11 -8.80
CA TYR A 76 -5.74 -11.45 -8.62
C TYR A 76 -6.72 -12.54 -9.10
N LEU A 77 -8.00 -12.46 -8.69
CA LEU A 77 -9.03 -13.44 -9.06
C LEU A 77 -9.34 -13.43 -10.56
N GLU A 78 -9.32 -12.24 -11.18
CA GLU A 78 -9.52 -12.06 -12.62
C GLU A 78 -8.26 -12.33 -13.46
N LYS A 79 -7.15 -12.75 -12.83
CA LYS A 79 -5.85 -12.96 -13.49
C LYS A 79 -5.32 -11.72 -14.22
N GLN A 80 -5.65 -10.53 -13.72
CA GLN A 80 -5.20 -9.23 -14.22
C GLN A 80 -4.00 -8.71 -13.42
N THR A 81 -3.00 -9.57 -13.16
CA THR A 81 -1.78 -9.18 -12.42
C THR A 81 -1.03 -8.07 -13.13
N ASP A 82 -1.03 -8.07 -14.47
CA ASP A 82 -0.39 -7.02 -15.27
C ASP A 82 -1.00 -5.64 -15.01
N ARG A 83 -2.31 -5.57 -14.74
CA ARG A 83 -3.00 -4.32 -14.40
C ARG A 83 -2.58 -3.79 -13.03
N PHE A 84 -2.36 -4.68 -12.07
CA PHE A 84 -1.80 -4.31 -10.78
C PHE A 84 -0.36 -3.79 -10.94
N GLU A 85 0.48 -4.51 -11.68
CA GLU A 85 1.86 -4.10 -11.96
C GLU A 85 1.93 -2.77 -12.70
N GLU A 86 1.07 -2.55 -13.71
CA GLU A 86 0.95 -1.28 -14.43
C GLU A 86 0.73 -0.12 -13.47
N LEU A 87 -0.21 -0.24 -12.54
CA LEU A 87 -0.53 0.81 -11.56
C LEU A 87 0.60 0.98 -10.54
N MET A 88 1.20 -0.11 -10.04
CA MET A 88 2.25 -0.04 -9.01
C MET A 88 3.60 0.46 -9.56
N ASN A 89 3.85 0.29 -10.86
CA ASN A 89 5.08 0.77 -11.51
C ASN A 89 5.02 2.24 -11.95
N ARG A 90 3.93 2.96 -11.67
CA ARG A 90 3.84 4.39 -11.97
C ARG A 90 4.79 5.18 -11.06
N SER A 91 5.42 6.21 -11.61
CA SER A 91 6.43 7.03 -10.90
C SER A 91 5.90 7.59 -9.60
N GLU A 92 4.69 8.14 -9.59
CA GLU A 92 4.07 8.71 -8.39
C GLU A 92 3.82 7.67 -7.28
N ILE A 93 3.60 6.41 -7.64
CA ILE A 93 3.42 5.31 -6.69
C ILE A 93 4.78 4.88 -6.13
N LEU A 94 5.78 4.71 -7.00
CA LEU A 94 7.13 4.33 -6.58
C LEU A 94 7.75 5.41 -5.68
N GLU A 95 7.66 6.68 -6.08
CA GLU A 95 8.11 7.83 -5.27
C GLU A 95 7.43 7.85 -3.91
N TYR A 96 6.11 7.63 -3.87
CA TYR A 96 5.38 7.54 -2.61
C TYR A 96 5.87 6.37 -1.75
N LEU A 97 5.98 5.17 -2.32
CA LEU A 97 6.41 3.96 -1.62
C LEU A 97 7.83 4.08 -1.08
N GLU A 98 8.72 4.79 -1.79
CA GLU A 98 10.07 5.12 -1.33
C GLU A 98 10.04 6.17 -0.22
N SER A 99 9.22 7.22 -0.36
CA SER A 99 9.12 8.31 0.63
C SER A 99 8.67 7.84 2.02
N VAL A 100 7.90 6.75 2.09
CA VAL A 100 7.41 6.21 3.37
C VAL A 100 8.39 5.25 4.03
N LEU A 101 9.44 4.81 3.34
CA LEU A 101 10.39 3.85 3.92
C LEU A 101 11.21 4.49 5.04
N PRO A 102 11.47 3.77 6.13
CA PRO A 102 12.33 4.27 7.19
C PRO A 102 13.76 4.39 6.68
N GLU A 103 14.41 5.53 6.94
CA GLU A 103 15.83 5.69 6.64
C GLU A 103 16.65 4.58 7.29
N SER A 104 17.58 4.02 6.52
CA SER A 104 18.59 3.13 7.04
C SER A 104 19.53 3.92 7.95
N LYS A 105 19.33 3.87 9.27
CA LYS A 105 20.37 4.26 10.23
C LYS A 105 21.57 3.31 10.07
N ASN A 106 22.51 3.68 9.20
CA ASN A 106 23.91 3.36 9.36
C ASN A 106 24.63 4.64 9.80
N SER A 107 25.27 4.52 10.95
CA SER A 107 25.98 5.53 11.70
C SER A 107 27.07 6.22 10.87
N PHE A 108 27.04 7.55 10.83
CA PHE A 108 28.25 8.33 11.04
C PHE A 108 28.06 9.14 12.31
N THR A 109 28.20 8.47 13.45
CA THR A 109 28.65 9.16 14.66
C THR A 109 30.13 9.40 14.44
N THR A 110 30.48 10.55 13.89
CA THR A 110 31.83 11.09 14.05
C THR A 110 31.95 11.45 15.52
N ALA A 111 32.48 10.52 16.31
CA ALA A 111 33.04 10.85 17.62
C ALA A 111 34.24 11.77 17.35
N ALA A 112 34.11 13.03 17.75
CA ALA A 112 35.21 13.95 17.97
C ALA A 112 35.74 13.77 19.40
#